data_AF-A0A7Z8NNX8-F1
#
_entry.id   AF-A0A7Z8NNX8-F1
#
_cell.length_a   1.000
_cell.length_b   1.000
_cell.length_c   1.000
_cell.angle_alpha   90.00
_cell.angle_beta   90.00
_cell.angle_gamma   90.00
#
_symmetry.space_group_name_H-M   'P 1'
#
loop_
_entity.id
_entity.type
_entity.pdbx_description
1 polymer ?
#
loop_
_entity_poly.entity_id
_entity_poly.type
_entity_poly.pdbx_seq_one_letter_code
_entity_poly.pdbx_strand_id
1 'polypeptide(L)'
;LAGLVLPVYGPDGVCLTDYGPDPVVAFGGAPRTGEQRQIEAIAAYPPGPVLDAWLRGLDLTVLTPAILVEVVAARARMEAHQHAAMLDAVAELATRPEMAPDWSPLAGAPPTHPSVAGDELAMRLGWARVSANKAVNRALLLNGMLAATGQALQTGHIDAAKADVIATGLTDLPYQAAHAVETAVLPDAAQCSRKQLEQRVAREVRLADPDGEAGRNTRARRGRRVTHPRQRPHGMAAMWVVLAAEDATRVDGVLDHTARAAKALGDPRTLDQLRADGLRDLVVGDVPESDG
;
A
#
# COMPACT_ATOMS: atom_id res chain seq x y z
N LEU A 1 -27.15 17.89 18.99
CA LEU A 1 -25.68 17.89 18.86
C LEU A 1 -25.25 19.35 18.71
N ALA A 2 -24.96 20.01 19.84
CA ALA A 2 -24.42 21.35 19.83
C ALA A 2 -23.13 21.36 19.00
N GLY A 3 -22.98 22.36 18.14
CA GLY A 3 -21.89 22.45 17.17
C GLY A 3 -20.53 22.30 17.84
N LEU A 4 -19.88 21.17 17.62
CA LEU A 4 -18.47 20.98 17.94
C LEU A 4 -17.68 21.78 16.90
N VAL A 5 -17.52 23.07 17.18
CA VAL A 5 -16.68 23.99 16.43
C VAL A 5 -15.26 23.77 16.93
N LEU A 6 -14.32 23.41 16.04
CA LEU A 6 -12.90 23.41 16.39
C LEU A 6 -12.52 24.79 16.97
N PRO A 7 -11.53 24.87 17.86
CA PRO A 7 -10.93 26.12 18.27
C PRO A 7 -10.67 27.02 17.05
N VAL A 8 -11.33 28.18 17.04
CA VAL A 8 -11.09 29.26 16.08
C VAL A 8 -10.14 30.21 16.77
N TYR A 9 -9.01 30.55 16.15
CA TYR A 9 -8.05 31.44 16.77
C TYR A 9 -8.09 32.83 16.14
N GLY A 10 -8.09 33.86 17.00
CA GLY A 10 -7.93 35.26 16.58
C GLY A 10 -6.53 35.51 15.98
N PRO A 11 -6.31 36.66 15.34
CA PRO A 11 -5.01 37.02 14.77
C PRO A 11 -3.86 37.00 15.80
N ASP A 12 -4.19 37.27 17.06
CA ASP A 12 -3.34 37.23 18.24
C ASP A 12 -3.09 35.81 18.81
N GLY A 13 -3.69 34.78 18.19
CA GLY A 13 -3.61 33.40 18.63
C GLY A 13 -4.52 33.07 19.81
N VAL A 14 -5.41 33.95 20.25
CA VAL A 14 -6.37 33.67 21.32
C VAL A 14 -7.47 32.75 20.79
N CYS A 15 -7.80 31.70 21.54
CA CYS A 15 -8.90 30.81 21.18
C CYS A 15 -10.23 31.55 21.39
N LEU A 16 -10.99 31.70 20.31
CA LEU A 16 -12.30 32.37 20.27
C LEU A 16 -13.46 31.39 20.56
N THR A 17 -13.17 30.10 20.78
CA THR A 17 -14.14 29.09 21.20
C THR A 17 -13.64 28.34 22.45
N ASP A 18 -14.54 27.78 23.27
CA ASP A 18 -14.21 27.13 24.55
C ASP A 18 -13.52 25.75 24.42
N TYR A 19 -12.98 25.39 23.25
CA TYR A 19 -12.57 24.02 22.90
C TYR A 19 -11.06 23.83 22.65
N GLY A 20 -10.21 24.80 23.01
CA GLY A 20 -8.74 24.68 22.89
C GLY A 20 -8.02 24.90 24.22
N PRO A 21 -6.84 24.30 24.46
CA PRO A 21 -6.07 24.61 25.66
C PRO A 21 -5.69 26.10 25.68
N ASP A 22 -5.90 26.75 26.83
CA ASP A 22 -5.42 28.11 27.10
C ASP A 22 -3.89 28.19 26.97
N PRO A 23 -3.33 29.37 26.64
CA PRO A 23 -1.98 29.51 26.13
C PRO A 23 -0.90 29.07 27.14
N VAL A 24 -0.18 28.00 26.84
CA VAL A 24 1.16 27.78 27.41
C VAL A 24 2.18 28.27 26.38
N VAL A 25 2.48 29.57 26.41
CA VAL A 25 3.66 30.09 25.71
C VAL A 25 4.87 29.67 26.54
N ALA A 26 5.75 28.84 25.96
CA ALA A 26 7.04 28.55 26.59
C ALA A 26 7.80 29.88 26.79
N PHE A 27 8.34 30.08 27.99
CA PHE A 27 9.01 31.33 28.38
C PHE A 27 10.09 31.71 27.34
N GLY A 28 9.95 32.87 26.68
CA GLY A 28 10.90 33.38 25.67
C GLY A 28 10.57 33.08 24.20
N GLY A 29 9.48 32.38 23.88
CA GLY A 29 9.02 32.18 22.49
C GLY A 29 8.11 33.31 21.99
N ALA A 30 8.17 33.62 20.70
CA ALA A 30 7.16 34.48 20.06
C ALA A 30 5.77 33.79 20.09
N PRO A 31 4.68 34.52 20.35
CA PRO A 31 3.34 33.93 20.34
C PRO A 31 2.99 33.39 18.95
N ARG A 32 2.44 32.17 18.89
CA ARG A 32 1.95 31.56 17.65
C ARG A 32 0.80 32.37 17.08
N THR A 33 0.76 32.54 15.77
CA THR A 33 -0.35 33.21 15.06
C THR A 33 -1.63 32.36 15.14
N GLY A 34 -2.79 32.98 14.92
CA GLY A 34 -4.06 32.24 14.81
C GLY A 34 -4.03 31.13 13.75
N GLU A 35 -3.43 31.40 12.59
CA GLU A 35 -3.26 30.40 11.53
C GLU A 35 -2.39 29.21 11.98
N GLN A 36 -1.26 29.46 12.65
CA GLN A 36 -0.39 28.39 13.17
C GLN A 36 -1.11 27.51 14.20
N ARG A 37 -1.91 28.11 15.07
CA ARG A 37 -2.70 27.35 16.04
C ARG A 37 -3.84 26.57 15.38
N GLN A 38 -4.46 27.14 14.35
CA GLN A 38 -5.47 26.43 13.57
C GLN A 38 -4.87 25.21 12.87
N ILE A 39 -3.67 25.34 12.28
CA ILE A 39 -2.91 24.22 11.71
C ILE A 39 -2.66 23.15 12.77
N GLU A 40 -2.08 23.53 13.91
CA GLU A 40 -1.79 22.59 15.01
C GLU A 40 -3.06 21.89 15.52
N ALA A 41 -4.17 22.61 15.65
CA ALA A 41 -5.44 22.06 16.12
C ALA A 41 -6.02 21.04 15.13
N ILE A 42 -6.02 21.35 13.82
CA ILE A 42 -6.46 20.42 12.78
C ILE A 42 -5.53 19.20 12.76
N ALA A 43 -4.22 19.41 12.80
CA ALA A 43 -3.21 18.35 12.79
C ALA A 43 -3.27 17.45 14.05
N ALA A 44 -3.62 17.97 15.21
CA ALA A 44 -3.74 17.17 16.43
C ALA A 44 -5.06 16.38 16.53
N TYR A 45 -6.08 16.78 15.78
CA TYR A 45 -7.42 16.20 15.93
C TYR A 45 -7.52 14.80 15.32
N PRO A 46 -7.88 13.76 16.11
CA PRO A 46 -7.94 12.38 15.62
C PRO A 46 -9.11 12.18 14.64
N PRO A 47 -8.97 11.26 13.66
CA PRO A 47 -10.08 10.92 12.78
C PRO A 47 -11.23 10.27 13.56
N GLY A 48 -12.47 10.56 13.14
CA GLY A 48 -13.67 10.08 13.80
C GLY A 48 -14.91 10.91 13.44
N PRO A 49 -16.08 10.62 14.05
CA PRO A 49 -17.34 11.27 13.71
C PRO A 49 -17.34 12.78 13.94
N VAL A 50 -16.55 13.26 14.91
CA VAL A 50 -16.46 14.69 15.20
C VAL A 50 -15.65 15.42 14.13
N LEU A 51 -14.50 14.87 13.73
CA LEU A 51 -13.68 15.45 12.65
C LEU A 51 -14.45 15.46 11.32
N ASP A 52 -15.18 14.38 11.02
CA ASP A 52 -16.03 14.29 9.82
C ASP A 52 -17.12 15.36 9.79
N ALA A 53 -17.86 15.51 10.90
CA ALA A 53 -18.90 16.53 11.01
C ALA A 53 -18.34 17.94 10.80
N TRP A 54 -17.16 18.22 11.36
CA TRP A 54 -16.47 19.49 11.16
C TRP A 54 -16.04 19.70 9.70
N LEU A 55 -15.36 18.73 9.08
CA LEU A 55 -14.90 18.81 7.69
C LEU A 55 -16.04 19.05 6.71
N ARG A 56 -17.26 18.57 7.00
CA ARG A 56 -18.46 18.81 6.18
C ARG A 56 -19.03 20.22 6.30
N GLY A 57 -18.74 20.92 7.40
CA GLY A 57 -19.23 22.27 7.67
C GLY A 57 -18.33 23.41 7.17
N LEU A 58 -17.16 23.09 6.60
CA LEU A 58 -16.20 24.09 6.13
C LEU A 58 -16.58 24.69 4.78
N ASP A 59 -16.52 26.02 4.67
CA ASP A 59 -16.46 26.72 3.39
C ASP A 59 -15.00 26.78 2.91
N LEU A 60 -14.65 25.93 1.94
CA LEU A 60 -13.28 25.84 1.43
C LEU A 60 -12.85 27.08 0.64
N THR A 61 -13.78 27.94 0.21
CA THR A 61 -13.47 29.10 -0.64
C THR A 61 -12.85 30.27 0.13
N VAL A 62 -13.00 30.29 1.46
CA VAL A 62 -12.52 31.36 2.34
C VAL A 62 -11.29 30.97 3.16
N LEU A 63 -10.83 29.72 3.06
CA LEU A 63 -9.68 29.21 3.80
C LEU A 63 -8.36 29.62 3.13
N THR A 64 -7.34 29.89 3.94
CA THR A 64 -5.99 30.13 3.42
C THR A 64 -5.41 28.85 2.81
N PRO A 65 -4.44 28.94 1.88
CA PRO A 65 -3.79 27.77 1.32
C PRO A 65 -3.16 26.85 2.37
N ALA A 66 -2.59 27.40 3.45
CA ALA A 66 -1.98 26.61 4.52
C ALA A 66 -3.03 25.78 5.28
N ILE A 67 -4.19 26.36 5.58
CA ILE A 67 -5.28 25.64 6.23
C ILE A 67 -5.90 24.60 5.28
N LEU A 68 -6.02 24.89 3.99
CA LEU A 68 -6.52 23.93 3.01
C LEU A 68 -5.65 22.67 2.94
N VAL A 69 -4.31 22.80 3.07
CA VAL A 69 -3.42 21.64 3.14
C VAL A 69 -3.75 20.77 4.36
N GLU A 70 -3.97 21.37 5.53
CA GLU A 70 -4.34 20.63 6.74
C GLU A 70 -5.73 20.00 6.65
N VAL A 71 -6.68 20.65 5.98
CA VAL A 71 -8.00 20.06 5.70
C VAL A 71 -7.88 18.83 4.81
N VAL A 72 -7.02 18.88 3.77
CA VAL A 72 -6.74 17.71 2.93
C VAL A 72 -6.04 16.61 3.73
N ALA A 73 -5.07 16.95 4.57
CA ALA A 73 -4.41 15.99 5.45
C ALA A 73 -5.39 15.33 6.44
N ALA A 74 -6.29 16.10 7.05
CA ALA A 74 -7.35 15.60 7.91
C ALA A 74 -8.30 14.64 7.17
N ARG A 75 -8.66 14.93 5.92
CA ARG A 75 -9.45 14.01 5.08
C ARG A 75 -8.70 12.72 4.77
N ALA A 76 -7.41 12.78 4.46
CA ALA A 76 -6.61 11.58 4.25
C ALA A 76 -6.57 10.68 5.51
N ARG A 77 -6.51 11.28 6.71
CA ARG A 77 -6.64 10.52 7.96
C ARG A 77 -8.02 9.91 8.15
N MET A 78 -9.08 10.62 7.76
CA MET A 78 -10.44 10.06 7.76
C MET A 78 -10.56 8.88 6.78
N GLU A 79 -9.96 8.97 5.59
CA GLU A 79 -9.93 7.85 4.64
C GLU A 79 -9.19 6.64 5.20
N ALA A 80 -8.04 6.85 5.84
CA ALA A 80 -7.28 5.80 6.52
C ALA A 80 -8.12 5.13 7.62
N HIS A 81 -8.78 5.94 8.46
CA HIS A 81 -9.67 5.47 9.52
C HIS A 81 -10.83 4.62 9.00
N GLN A 82 -11.51 5.07 7.92
CA GLN A 82 -12.58 4.30 7.30
C GLN A 82 -12.06 3.03 6.60
N HIS A 83 -10.85 3.09 6.03
CA HIS A 83 -10.22 1.91 5.46
C HIS A 83 -9.91 0.85 6.52
N ALA A 84 -9.44 1.26 7.70
CA ALA A 84 -9.28 0.35 8.84
C ALA A 84 -10.61 -0.30 9.23
N ALA A 85 -11.67 0.49 9.43
CA ALA A 85 -12.98 -0.03 9.78
C ALA A 85 -13.55 -1.00 8.73
N MET A 86 -13.33 -0.73 7.44
CA MET A 86 -13.68 -1.67 6.38
C MET A 86 -12.88 -2.98 6.51
N LEU A 87 -11.58 -2.91 6.78
CA LEU A 87 -10.74 -4.09 6.97
C LEU A 87 -11.13 -4.89 8.22
N ASP A 88 -11.58 -4.24 9.28
CA ASP A 88 -12.12 -4.93 10.47
C ASP A 88 -13.37 -5.75 10.12
N ALA A 89 -14.29 -5.17 9.34
CA ALA A 89 -15.46 -5.90 8.84
C ALA A 89 -15.09 -7.05 7.90
N VAL A 90 -14.06 -6.87 7.07
CA VAL A 90 -13.53 -7.93 6.19
C VAL A 90 -12.89 -9.05 7.01
N ALA A 91 -12.13 -8.73 8.06
CA ALA A 91 -11.53 -9.71 8.96
C ALA A 91 -12.61 -10.53 9.68
N GLU A 92 -13.62 -9.83 10.22
CA GLU A 92 -14.76 -10.47 10.88
C GLU A 92 -15.56 -11.37 9.93
N LEU A 93 -15.77 -10.96 8.67
CA LEU A 93 -16.38 -11.83 7.67
C LEU A 93 -15.52 -13.07 7.44
N ALA A 94 -14.21 -12.90 7.25
CA ALA A 94 -13.30 -13.99 6.90
C ALA A 94 -13.18 -15.06 7.99
N THR A 95 -13.43 -14.73 9.27
CA THR A 95 -13.40 -15.65 10.41
C THR A 95 -14.73 -16.37 10.66
N ARG A 96 -15.80 -16.02 9.95
CA ARG A 96 -17.11 -16.68 10.08
C ARG A 96 -17.04 -18.14 9.60
N PRO A 97 -17.59 -19.12 10.35
CA PRO A 97 -17.67 -20.51 9.91
C PRO A 97 -18.34 -20.69 8.55
N GLU A 98 -19.33 -19.84 8.23
CA GLU A 98 -20.04 -19.83 6.95
C GLU A 98 -19.11 -19.53 5.76
N MET A 99 -18.01 -18.81 6.00
CA MET A 99 -17.00 -18.53 4.98
C MET A 99 -16.00 -19.67 4.81
N ALA A 100 -16.06 -20.75 5.62
CA ALA A 100 -15.18 -21.91 5.50
C ALA A 100 -15.99 -23.16 5.10
N PRO A 101 -16.44 -23.26 3.83
CA PRO A 101 -17.21 -24.40 3.38
C PRO A 101 -16.39 -25.69 3.47
N ASP A 102 -17.09 -26.81 3.65
CA ASP A 102 -16.46 -28.13 3.58
C ASP A 102 -16.05 -28.41 2.13
N TRP A 103 -14.74 -28.38 1.88
CA TRP A 103 -14.18 -28.61 0.56
C TRP A 103 -14.17 -30.10 0.27
N SER A 104 -15.05 -30.55 -0.63
CA SER A 104 -15.09 -31.96 -1.04
C SER A 104 -13.71 -32.41 -1.55
N PRO A 105 -13.19 -33.57 -1.10
CA PRO A 105 -11.96 -34.16 -1.64
C PRO A 105 -12.03 -34.45 -3.14
N LEU A 106 -13.24 -34.52 -3.70
CA LEU A 106 -13.49 -34.76 -5.12
C LEU A 106 -13.43 -33.48 -5.97
N ALA A 107 -13.40 -32.29 -5.35
CA ALA A 107 -13.37 -31.00 -6.04
C ALA A 107 -11.96 -30.59 -6.53
N GLY A 108 -10.95 -31.44 -6.30
CA GLY A 108 -9.55 -31.18 -6.64
C GLY A 108 -8.71 -30.73 -5.44
N ALA A 109 -7.56 -30.11 -5.70
CA ALA A 109 -6.70 -29.60 -4.64
C ALA A 109 -7.46 -28.54 -3.82
N PRO A 110 -7.42 -28.60 -2.47
CA PRO A 110 -8.08 -27.60 -1.65
C PRO A 110 -7.52 -26.20 -1.98
N PRO A 111 -8.36 -25.16 -1.91
CA PRO A 111 -7.92 -23.81 -2.19
C PRO A 111 -6.81 -23.40 -1.22
N THR A 112 -5.91 -22.54 -1.70
CA THR A 112 -4.79 -22.01 -0.92
C THR A 112 -5.23 -21.23 0.31
N HIS A 113 -6.46 -20.69 0.31
CA HIS A 113 -7.13 -20.14 1.49
C HIS A 113 -8.45 -20.88 1.69
N PRO A 114 -8.73 -21.40 2.91
CA PRO A 114 -9.96 -22.13 3.18
C PRO A 114 -11.21 -21.23 3.19
N SER A 115 -11.03 -19.92 3.32
CA SER A 115 -12.10 -18.93 3.40
C SER A 115 -12.56 -18.44 2.01
N VAL A 116 -13.87 -18.45 1.76
CA VAL A 116 -14.52 -17.91 0.55
C VAL A 116 -14.89 -16.43 0.66
N ALA A 117 -14.55 -15.75 1.77
CA ALA A 117 -14.88 -14.34 1.97
C ALA A 117 -14.38 -13.43 0.83
N GLY A 118 -13.23 -13.75 0.25
CA GLY A 118 -12.71 -13.01 -0.90
C GLY A 118 -13.57 -13.16 -2.17
N ASP A 119 -14.23 -14.31 -2.35
CA ASP A 119 -15.13 -14.54 -3.48
C ASP A 119 -16.43 -13.77 -3.33
N GLU A 120 -17.01 -13.78 -2.12
CA GLU A 120 -18.18 -12.97 -1.77
C GLU A 120 -17.94 -11.47 -1.98
N LEU A 121 -16.78 -10.98 -1.51
CA LEU A 121 -16.38 -9.58 -1.70
C LEU A 121 -16.12 -9.26 -3.17
N ALA A 122 -15.47 -10.15 -3.92
CA ALA A 122 -15.24 -9.97 -5.35
C ALA A 122 -16.57 -9.82 -6.12
N MET A 123 -17.52 -10.70 -5.85
CA MET A 123 -18.86 -10.65 -6.44
C MET A 123 -19.60 -9.38 -6.06
N ARG A 124 -19.61 -9.02 -4.78
CA ARG A 124 -20.41 -7.89 -4.27
C ARG A 124 -19.86 -6.51 -4.64
N LEU A 125 -18.53 -6.37 -4.69
CA LEU A 125 -17.84 -5.09 -4.93
C LEU A 125 -17.31 -4.94 -6.37
N GLY A 126 -17.47 -5.96 -7.21
CA GLY A 126 -16.92 -5.97 -8.56
C GLY A 126 -15.39 -5.98 -8.60
N TRP A 127 -14.75 -6.46 -7.53
CA TRP A 127 -13.30 -6.55 -7.46
C TRP A 127 -12.79 -7.77 -8.22
N ALA A 128 -11.58 -7.66 -8.78
CA ALA A 128 -10.87 -8.86 -9.22
C ALA A 128 -10.65 -9.80 -8.02
N ARG A 129 -10.90 -11.11 -8.21
CA ARG A 129 -10.75 -12.14 -7.16
C ARG A 129 -9.42 -12.04 -6.41
N VAL A 130 -8.33 -11.79 -7.13
CA VAL A 130 -6.99 -11.62 -6.54
C VAL A 130 -6.93 -10.41 -5.61
N SER A 131 -7.55 -9.30 -5.97
CA SER A 131 -7.60 -8.09 -5.14
C SER A 131 -8.42 -8.31 -3.87
N ALA A 132 -9.55 -9.00 -3.98
CA ALA A 132 -10.39 -9.33 -2.81
C ALA A 132 -9.69 -10.27 -1.84
N ASN A 133 -9.02 -11.33 -2.34
CA ASN A 133 -8.22 -12.22 -1.51
C ASN A 133 -7.06 -11.49 -0.82
N LYS A 134 -6.41 -10.54 -1.50
CA LYS A 134 -5.39 -9.68 -0.86
C LYS A 134 -5.98 -8.83 0.25
N ALA A 135 -7.17 -8.26 0.04
CA ALA A 135 -7.85 -7.48 1.08
C ALA A 135 -8.18 -8.34 2.31
N VAL A 136 -8.67 -9.57 2.11
CA VAL A 136 -8.92 -10.54 3.20
C VAL A 136 -7.63 -10.87 3.95
N ASN A 137 -6.56 -11.23 3.25
CA ASN A 137 -5.28 -11.55 3.89
C ASN A 137 -4.74 -10.36 4.70
N ARG A 138 -4.80 -9.16 4.13
CA ARG A 138 -4.38 -7.93 4.81
C ARG A 138 -5.24 -7.64 6.05
N ALA A 139 -6.56 -7.79 5.94
CA ALA A 139 -7.49 -7.60 7.04
C ALA A 139 -7.15 -8.52 8.22
N LEU A 140 -6.94 -9.82 7.96
CA LEU A 140 -6.55 -10.80 8.98
C LEU A 140 -5.18 -10.48 9.61
N LEU A 141 -4.21 -10.03 8.82
CA LEU A 141 -2.89 -9.63 9.33
C LEU A 141 -2.99 -8.41 10.26
N LEU A 142 -3.67 -7.35 9.83
CA LEU A 142 -3.79 -6.10 10.59
C LEU A 142 -4.66 -6.24 11.84
N ASN A 143 -5.58 -7.21 11.89
CA ASN A 143 -6.36 -7.56 13.09
C ASN A 143 -5.68 -8.61 13.99
N GLY A 144 -4.49 -9.09 13.62
CA GLY A 144 -3.78 -10.14 14.33
C GLY A 144 -2.30 -9.81 14.50
N MET A 145 -1.44 -10.48 13.73
CA MET A 145 0.02 -10.39 13.85
C MET A 145 0.55 -8.95 13.73
N LEU A 146 -0.09 -8.10 12.92
CA LEU A 146 0.33 -6.73 12.62
C LEU A 146 -0.62 -5.69 13.21
N ALA A 147 -1.08 -5.93 14.45
CA ALA A 147 -2.04 -5.08 15.13
C ALA A 147 -1.53 -3.63 15.31
N ALA A 148 -0.22 -3.41 15.46
CA ALA A 148 0.33 -2.05 15.57
C ALA A 148 0.19 -1.27 14.25
N THR A 149 0.39 -1.93 13.11
CA THR A 149 0.12 -1.35 11.79
C THR A 149 -1.38 -1.08 11.61
N GLY A 150 -2.25 -2.00 12.07
CA GLY A 150 -3.70 -1.81 12.07
C GLY A 150 -4.12 -0.56 12.86
N GLN A 151 -3.59 -0.39 14.07
CA GLN A 151 -3.83 0.79 14.91
C GLN A 151 -3.29 2.09 14.27
N ALA A 152 -2.12 2.04 13.63
CA ALA A 152 -1.56 3.18 12.93
C ALA A 152 -2.45 3.62 11.75
N LEU A 153 -3.04 2.66 11.03
CA LEU A 153 -4.02 2.95 9.97
C LEU A 153 -5.31 3.55 10.56
N GLN A 154 -5.82 2.95 11.64
CA GLN A 154 -7.06 3.39 12.31
C GLN A 154 -6.96 4.83 12.85
N THR A 155 -5.81 5.22 13.38
CA THR A 155 -5.56 6.58 13.89
C THR A 155 -5.20 7.57 12.78
N GLY A 156 -5.06 7.11 11.53
CA GLY A 156 -4.63 7.93 10.40
C GLY A 156 -3.16 8.34 10.46
N HIS A 157 -2.34 7.69 11.29
CA HIS A 157 -0.89 7.89 11.32
C HIS A 157 -0.23 7.42 10.02
N ILE A 158 -0.78 6.37 9.41
CA ILE A 158 -0.40 5.90 8.07
C ILE A 158 -1.64 5.79 7.18
N ASP A 159 -1.44 5.95 5.88
CA ASP A 159 -2.48 5.70 4.87
C ASP A 159 -2.54 4.21 4.47
N ALA A 160 -3.57 3.85 3.71
CA ALA A 160 -3.79 2.48 3.25
C ALA A 160 -2.64 1.92 2.39
N ALA A 161 -1.94 2.77 1.62
CA ALA A 161 -0.83 2.33 0.79
C ALA A 161 0.41 2.01 1.64
N LYS A 162 0.69 2.80 2.67
CA LYS A 162 1.76 2.53 3.65
C LYS A 162 1.47 1.28 4.48
N ALA A 163 0.22 1.09 4.90
CA ALA A 163 -0.20 -0.14 5.57
C ALA A 163 0.00 -1.37 4.67
N ASP A 164 -0.28 -1.25 3.36
CA ASP A 164 -0.05 -2.32 2.38
C ASP A 164 1.44 -2.67 2.22
N VAL A 165 2.31 -1.65 2.21
CA VAL A 165 3.77 -1.86 2.18
C VAL A 165 4.23 -2.67 3.38
N ILE A 166 3.80 -2.29 4.58
CA ILE A 166 4.19 -2.99 5.81
C ILE A 166 3.60 -4.41 5.82
N ALA A 167 2.30 -4.57 5.55
CA ALA A 167 1.65 -5.89 5.55
C ALA A 167 2.28 -6.86 4.53
N THR A 168 2.59 -6.37 3.33
CA THR A 168 3.26 -7.17 2.28
C THR A 168 4.68 -7.55 2.69
N GLY A 169 5.44 -6.62 3.27
CA GLY A 169 6.83 -6.87 3.69
C GLY A 169 6.95 -7.87 4.85
N LEU A 170 5.94 -7.94 5.70
CA LEU A 170 5.98 -8.72 6.94
C LEU A 170 5.18 -10.04 6.89
N THR A 171 4.39 -10.28 5.84
CA THR A 171 3.51 -11.47 5.69
C THR A 171 4.21 -12.81 5.94
N ASP A 172 5.45 -12.97 5.48
CA ASP A 172 6.19 -14.24 5.55
C ASP A 172 7.21 -14.31 6.70
N LEU A 173 7.12 -13.38 7.66
CA LEU A 173 8.02 -13.32 8.81
C LEU A 173 7.43 -14.05 10.02
N PRO A 174 8.29 -14.63 10.89
CA PRO A 174 7.83 -15.05 12.20
C PRO A 174 7.39 -13.83 13.02
N TYR A 175 6.40 -14.04 13.90
CA TYR A 175 5.80 -12.97 14.72
C TYR A 175 6.84 -12.05 15.38
N GLN A 176 7.90 -12.60 15.97
CA GLN A 176 8.93 -11.81 16.66
C GLN A 176 9.67 -10.85 15.71
N ALA A 177 10.00 -11.30 14.49
CA ALA A 177 10.66 -10.45 13.50
C ALA A 177 9.70 -9.41 12.95
N ALA A 178 8.44 -9.78 12.66
CA ALA A 178 7.41 -8.84 12.23
C ALA A 178 7.20 -7.71 13.26
N HIS A 179 7.07 -8.07 14.53
CA HIS A 179 6.89 -7.12 15.63
C HIS A 179 8.08 -6.18 15.80
N ALA A 180 9.31 -6.71 15.69
CA ALA A 180 10.52 -5.90 15.73
C ALA A 180 10.55 -4.87 14.58
N VAL A 181 10.14 -5.28 13.38
CA VAL A 181 10.05 -4.37 12.24
C VAL A 181 8.97 -3.30 12.44
N GLU A 182 7.76 -3.66 12.88
CA GLU A 182 6.70 -2.67 13.18
C GLU A 182 7.19 -1.61 14.17
N THR A 183 7.82 -2.05 15.26
CA THR A 183 8.38 -1.16 16.29
C THR A 183 9.41 -0.19 15.73
N ALA A 184 10.23 -0.64 14.77
CA ALA A 184 11.28 0.17 14.16
C ALA A 184 10.77 1.14 13.08
N VAL A 185 9.69 0.81 12.37
CA VAL A 185 9.23 1.60 11.20
C VAL A 185 8.05 2.51 11.48
N LEU A 186 7.16 2.16 12.40
CA LEU A 186 5.92 2.90 12.62
C LEU A 186 6.11 4.33 13.19
N PRO A 187 7.03 4.60 14.14
CA PRO A 187 7.12 5.92 14.78
C PRO A 187 7.19 7.11 13.82
N ASP A 188 7.87 6.94 12.69
CA ASP A 188 8.10 7.97 11.67
C ASP A 188 7.63 7.54 10.26
N ALA A 189 6.82 6.49 10.16
CA ALA A 189 6.19 6.05 8.91
C ALA A 189 5.35 7.17 8.24
N ALA A 190 4.74 8.05 9.02
CA ALA A 190 3.99 9.20 8.55
C ALA A 190 4.85 10.15 7.69
N GLN A 191 6.13 10.31 8.06
CA GLN A 191 7.08 11.21 7.41
C GLN A 191 7.74 10.61 6.17
N CYS A 192 7.64 9.29 6.00
CA CYS A 192 8.19 8.60 4.84
C CYS A 192 7.24 8.70 3.65
N SER A 193 7.78 8.99 2.46
CA SER A 193 7.08 8.62 1.22
C SER A 193 6.94 7.10 1.16
N ARG A 194 5.98 6.61 0.35
CA ARG A 194 5.77 5.17 0.16
C ARG A 194 7.06 4.43 -0.20
N LYS A 195 7.85 4.95 -1.15
CA LYS A 195 9.11 4.33 -1.60
C LYS A 195 10.18 4.30 -0.50
N GLN A 196 10.29 5.37 0.30
CA GLN A 196 11.20 5.39 1.45
C GLN A 196 10.77 4.36 2.49
N LEU A 197 9.46 4.21 2.73
CA LEU A 197 8.94 3.19 3.63
C LEU A 197 9.23 1.78 3.11
N GLU A 198 9.04 1.52 1.81
CA GLU A 198 9.39 0.22 1.19
C GLU A 198 10.87 -0.13 1.41
N GLN A 199 11.77 0.81 1.16
CA GLN A 199 13.22 0.63 1.37
C GLN A 199 13.56 0.39 2.85
N ARG A 200 12.89 1.13 3.73
CA ARG A 200 13.09 1.01 5.18
C ARG A 200 12.59 -0.34 5.70
N VAL A 201 11.36 -0.73 5.36
CA VAL A 201 10.81 -2.05 5.71
C VAL A 201 11.76 -3.14 5.23
N ALA A 202 12.21 -3.10 3.97
CA ALA A 202 13.16 -4.08 3.47
C ALA A 202 14.49 -4.13 4.27
N ARG A 203 14.98 -2.98 4.75
CA ARG A 203 16.19 -2.92 5.60
C ARG A 203 15.93 -3.52 6.97
N GLU A 204 14.86 -3.13 7.66
CA GLU A 204 14.55 -3.64 8.99
C GLU A 204 14.25 -5.13 8.96
N VAL A 205 13.61 -5.64 7.90
CA VAL A 205 13.40 -7.08 7.70
C VAL A 205 14.73 -7.85 7.65
N ARG A 206 15.74 -7.34 6.94
CA ARG A 206 17.07 -7.98 6.90
C ARG A 206 17.77 -8.00 8.26
N LEU A 207 17.56 -6.97 9.08
CA LEU A 207 18.13 -6.90 10.43
C LEU A 207 17.40 -7.84 11.40
N ALA A 208 16.07 -7.92 11.30
CA ALA A 208 15.24 -8.72 12.19
C ALA A 208 15.25 -10.23 11.86
N ASP A 209 15.50 -10.59 10.59
CA ASP A 209 15.52 -11.99 10.15
C ASP A 209 16.59 -12.25 9.07
N PRO A 210 17.89 -12.23 9.47
CA PRO A 210 19.01 -12.41 8.55
C PRO A 210 19.06 -13.80 7.92
N ASP A 211 18.65 -14.84 8.65
CA ASP A 211 18.70 -16.24 8.18
C ASP A 211 17.44 -16.64 7.37
N GLY A 212 16.29 -16.01 7.64
CA GLY A 212 15.04 -16.32 6.95
C GLY A 212 15.00 -15.91 5.48
N GLU A 213 15.89 -15.00 5.05
CA GLU A 213 15.98 -14.59 3.65
C GLU A 213 16.41 -15.74 2.74
N ALA A 214 17.26 -16.67 3.20
CA ALA A 214 17.65 -17.85 2.44
C ALA A 214 16.47 -18.83 2.23
N GLY A 215 15.66 -19.05 3.28
CA GLY A 215 14.46 -19.88 3.22
C GLY A 215 13.35 -19.26 2.36
N ARG A 216 13.17 -17.94 2.41
CA ARG A 216 12.24 -17.20 1.54
C ARG A 216 12.72 -17.15 0.09
N ASN A 217 14.02 -16.96 -0.18
CA ASN A 217 14.58 -17.01 -1.52
C ASN A 217 14.35 -18.40 -2.16
N THR A 218 14.56 -19.47 -1.39
CA THR A 218 14.27 -20.85 -1.86
C THR A 218 12.80 -21.06 -2.20
N ARG A 219 11.88 -20.50 -1.41
CA ARG A 219 10.43 -20.54 -1.70
C ARG A 219 10.04 -19.65 -2.89
N ALA A 220 10.54 -18.42 -2.97
CA ALA A 220 10.31 -17.49 -4.09
C ALA A 220 10.82 -18.07 -5.42
N ARG A 221 11.97 -18.75 -5.38
CA ARG A 221 12.52 -19.53 -6.49
C ARG A 221 11.50 -20.56 -7.01
N ARG A 222 10.71 -21.22 -6.16
CA ARG A 222 9.67 -22.16 -6.64
C ARG A 222 8.53 -21.47 -7.40
N GLY A 223 8.36 -20.15 -7.23
CA GLY A 223 7.33 -19.35 -7.91
C GLY A 223 7.71 -18.85 -9.31
N ARG A 224 8.90 -19.20 -9.82
CA ARG A 224 9.31 -18.86 -11.19
C ARG A 224 8.28 -19.38 -12.20
N ARG A 225 7.87 -18.53 -13.12
CA ARG A 225 6.88 -18.85 -14.15
C ARG A 225 6.95 -17.89 -15.32
N VAL A 226 6.43 -18.34 -16.45
CA VAL A 226 6.03 -17.49 -17.57
C VAL A 226 4.53 -17.62 -17.72
N THR A 227 3.79 -16.52 -17.71
CA THR A 227 2.33 -16.58 -17.88
C THR A 227 1.98 -16.82 -19.34
N HIS A 228 0.87 -17.50 -19.61
CA HIS A 228 0.31 -17.58 -20.96
C HIS A 228 0.02 -16.18 -21.55
N PRO A 229 0.10 -16.01 -22.88
CA PRO A 229 -0.24 -14.76 -23.54
C PRO A 229 -1.67 -14.30 -23.19
N ARG A 230 -1.81 -13.05 -22.78
CA ARG A 230 -3.11 -12.40 -22.58
C ARG A 230 -3.32 -11.35 -23.65
N GLN A 231 -4.42 -11.48 -24.38
CA GLN A 231 -4.80 -10.58 -25.46
C GLN A 231 -4.93 -9.13 -24.96
N ARG A 232 -4.48 -8.20 -25.80
CA ARG A 232 -4.56 -6.75 -25.63
C ARG A 232 -5.19 -6.15 -26.91
N PRO A 233 -5.67 -4.90 -26.87
CA PRO A 233 -6.18 -4.24 -28.07
C PRO A 233 -5.17 -4.27 -29.23
N HIS A 234 -5.68 -4.23 -30.46
CA HIS A 234 -4.90 -4.12 -31.69
C HIS A 234 -3.94 -5.29 -31.98
N GLY A 235 -4.34 -6.52 -31.63
CA GLY A 235 -3.58 -7.75 -31.96
C GLY A 235 -2.33 -7.94 -31.11
N MET A 236 -2.14 -7.14 -30.06
CA MET A 236 -1.03 -7.28 -29.13
C MET A 236 -1.37 -8.33 -28.06
N ALA A 237 -0.34 -8.94 -27.47
CA ALA A 237 -0.49 -9.77 -26.29
C ALA A 237 0.59 -9.42 -25.26
N ALA A 238 0.27 -9.63 -23.99
CA ALA A 238 1.22 -9.48 -22.89
C ALA A 238 1.41 -10.80 -22.15
N MET A 239 2.65 -11.07 -21.77
CA MET A 239 3.02 -12.14 -20.85
C MET A 239 3.97 -11.59 -19.80
N TRP A 240 3.99 -12.23 -18.63
CA TRP A 240 4.83 -11.87 -17.50
C TRP A 240 5.81 -12.99 -17.22
N VAL A 241 7.05 -12.62 -16.99
CA VAL A 241 8.14 -13.54 -16.65
C VAL A 241 8.56 -13.25 -15.21
N VAL A 242 8.55 -14.29 -14.38
CA VAL A 242 9.01 -14.23 -12.99
C VAL A 242 10.21 -15.16 -12.86
N LEU A 243 11.37 -14.59 -12.58
CA LEU A 243 12.65 -15.30 -12.45
C LEU A 243 13.29 -15.03 -11.08
N ALA A 244 14.38 -15.72 -10.78
CA ALA A 244 15.26 -15.25 -9.71
C ALA A 244 15.83 -13.87 -10.10
N ALA A 245 16.03 -12.97 -9.12
CA ALA A 245 16.46 -11.60 -9.39
C ALA A 245 17.78 -11.51 -10.19
N GLU A 246 18.69 -12.44 -9.93
CA GLU A 246 19.95 -12.57 -10.68
C GLU A 246 19.68 -12.91 -12.15
N ASP A 247 18.84 -13.90 -12.42
CA ASP A 247 18.47 -14.31 -13.78
C ASP A 247 17.70 -13.19 -14.51
N ALA A 248 16.78 -12.50 -13.81
CA ALA A 248 16.06 -11.36 -14.36
C ALA A 248 17.02 -10.21 -14.76
N THR A 249 17.99 -9.90 -13.90
CA THR A 249 19.03 -8.89 -14.19
C THR A 249 19.88 -9.29 -15.40
N ARG A 250 20.22 -10.58 -15.52
CA ARG A 250 20.96 -11.09 -16.69
C ARG A 250 20.15 -10.97 -17.97
N VAL A 251 18.88 -11.38 -17.96
CA VAL A 251 17.97 -11.23 -19.11
C VAL A 251 17.84 -9.76 -19.50
N ASP A 252 17.57 -8.88 -18.54
CA ASP A 252 17.46 -7.44 -18.75
C ASP A 252 18.72 -6.85 -19.39
N GLY A 253 19.89 -7.21 -18.87
CA GLY A 253 21.18 -6.76 -19.40
C GLY A 253 21.45 -7.22 -20.83
N VAL A 254 21.11 -8.47 -21.17
CA VAL A 254 21.25 -8.99 -22.55
C VAL A 254 20.33 -8.23 -23.52
N LEU A 255 19.07 -8.01 -23.13
CA LEU A 255 18.11 -7.26 -23.96
C LEU A 255 18.51 -5.80 -24.12
N ASP A 256 18.97 -5.14 -23.06
CA ASP A 256 19.41 -3.74 -23.13
C ASP A 256 20.66 -3.60 -23.99
N HIS A 257 21.62 -4.51 -23.84
CA HIS A 257 22.86 -4.49 -24.62
C HIS A 257 22.59 -4.69 -26.12
N THR A 258 21.80 -5.71 -26.48
CA THR A 258 21.44 -5.99 -27.89
C THR A 258 20.65 -4.84 -28.52
N ALA A 259 19.69 -4.26 -27.79
CA ALA A 259 18.94 -3.11 -28.28
C ALA A 259 19.82 -1.88 -28.49
N ARG A 260 20.74 -1.58 -27.56
CA ARG A 260 21.69 -0.46 -27.72
C ARG A 260 22.66 -0.68 -28.86
N ALA A 261 23.13 -1.91 -29.07
CA ALA A 261 23.99 -2.25 -30.20
C ALA A 261 23.26 -2.04 -31.54
N ALA A 262 22.03 -2.53 -31.69
CA ALA A 262 21.21 -2.28 -32.88
C ALA A 262 20.95 -0.78 -33.10
N LYS A 263 20.69 -0.02 -32.02
CA LYS A 263 20.51 1.43 -32.10
C LYS A 263 21.76 2.16 -32.58
N ALA A 264 22.93 1.75 -32.10
CA ALA A 264 24.21 2.32 -32.53
C ALA A 264 24.51 2.05 -34.01
N LEU A 265 23.98 0.95 -34.57
CA LEU A 265 24.07 0.62 -36.00
C LEU A 265 23.04 1.35 -36.87
N GLY A 266 22.23 2.25 -36.29
CA GLY A 266 21.28 3.08 -37.03
C GLY A 266 19.87 2.50 -37.13
N ASP A 267 19.53 1.47 -36.35
CA ASP A 267 18.16 0.94 -36.35
C ASP A 267 17.14 2.02 -35.92
N PRO A 268 16.11 2.31 -36.73
CA PRO A 268 15.16 3.37 -36.44
C PRO A 268 14.19 3.03 -35.30
N ARG A 269 14.01 1.75 -34.94
CA ARG A 269 13.09 1.30 -33.89
C ARG A 269 13.45 1.86 -32.51
N THR A 270 12.46 1.96 -31.63
CA THR A 270 12.64 2.37 -30.23
C THR A 270 13.38 1.30 -29.43
N LEU A 271 14.04 1.66 -28.31
CA LEU A 271 14.69 0.67 -27.45
C LEU A 271 13.70 -0.39 -26.95
N ASP A 272 12.46 -0.02 -26.63
CA ASP A 272 11.44 -0.96 -26.18
C ASP A 272 11.05 -1.96 -27.27
N GLN A 273 10.91 -1.50 -28.53
CA GLN A 273 10.68 -2.38 -29.68
C GLN A 273 11.84 -3.34 -29.88
N LEU A 274 13.09 -2.83 -29.85
CA LEU A 274 14.29 -3.64 -30.03
C LEU A 274 14.48 -4.67 -28.91
N ARG A 275 14.14 -4.32 -27.66
CA ARG A 275 14.17 -5.25 -26.52
C ARG A 275 13.09 -6.32 -26.65
N ALA A 276 11.89 -5.97 -27.11
CA ALA A 276 10.81 -6.93 -27.34
C ALA A 276 11.16 -7.90 -28.49
N ASP A 277 11.65 -7.37 -29.60
CA ASP A 277 12.10 -8.16 -30.76
C ASP A 277 13.29 -9.04 -30.40
N GLY A 278 14.28 -8.52 -29.67
CA GLY A 278 15.43 -9.28 -29.20
C GLY A 278 15.03 -10.43 -28.26
N LEU A 279 14.03 -10.23 -27.39
CA LEU A 279 13.49 -11.31 -26.58
C LEU A 279 12.82 -12.40 -27.45
N ARG A 280 12.01 -11.99 -28.44
CA ARG A 280 11.40 -12.92 -29.40
C ARG A 280 12.50 -13.73 -30.11
N ASP A 281 13.52 -13.06 -30.64
CA ASP A 281 14.58 -13.69 -31.43
C ASP A 281 15.40 -14.68 -30.60
N LEU A 282 15.65 -14.37 -29.33
CA LEU A 282 16.35 -15.28 -28.41
C LEU A 282 15.54 -16.53 -28.04
N VAL A 283 14.21 -16.41 -27.95
CA VAL A 283 13.33 -17.49 -27.47
C VAL A 283 12.83 -18.37 -28.62
N VAL A 284 12.45 -17.74 -29.73
CA VAL A 284 11.93 -18.44 -30.90
C VAL A 284 13.07 -18.87 -31.81
N GLY A 285 14.18 -18.13 -31.86
CA GLY A 285 15.24 -18.29 -32.86
C GLY A 285 14.82 -17.73 -34.24
N ASP A 286 15.77 -17.65 -35.17
CA ASP A 286 15.45 -17.61 -36.61
C ASP A 286 14.89 -19.00 -36.96
N VAL A 287 13.60 -19.22 -36.71
CA VAL A 287 12.91 -20.41 -37.20
C VAL A 287 12.76 -20.23 -38.71
N PRO A 288 13.40 -21.05 -39.56
CA PRO A 288 13.07 -21.06 -40.98
C PRO A 288 11.59 -21.38 -41.09
N GLU A 289 10.88 -20.70 -41.99
CA GLU A 289 9.47 -20.99 -42.27
C GLU A 289 9.32 -22.52 -42.44
N SER A 290 8.53 -23.15 -41.56
CA SER A 290 8.16 -24.54 -41.79
C SER A 290 7.15 -24.52 -42.93
N ASP A 291 7.59 -24.85 -44.13
CA ASP A 291 6.68 -25.24 -45.20
C ASP A 291 5.84 -26.42 -44.71
N GLY A 292 4.57 -26.14 -44.39
CA GLY A 292 3.54 -27.09 -44.01
C GLY A 292 2.19 -26.63 -44.53
#